data_AF-A0A076H325-F1
#
_entry.id   AF-A0A076H325-F1
#
_cell.length_a   1.000
_cell.length_b   1.000
_cell.length_c   1.000
_cell.angle_alpha   90.00
_cell.angle_beta   90.00
_cell.angle_gamma   90.00
#
_symmetry.space_group_name_H-M   'P 1'
#
loop_
_entity.id
_entity.type
_entity.pdbx_description
1 polymer ?
#
loop_
_entity_poly.entity_id
_entity_poly.type
_entity_poly.pdbx_seq_one_letter_code
_entity_poly.pdbx_strand_id
1 'polypeptide(L)'
;MSQPDGISSYVNAAGKLLYVSPGEGDGRIRPDDVNLEIEALIEDGLTDAFEGEKTFSYGSNDAGGAVFSDADPWQEDATLYIYDQAGFGNKGDFDVENDDELFATLKHGANKDDGFYYDEVRSKDLEEEYGNVSKFDSAILAEGRLKTLKDMNDPKTGDLYMMGTRDFSFFDAKGETLYHTGNMLEEIAASLNHYDDGRSDDKGTEPEHTVSFSMTDKKGNNERDLVAVGLERALDQSSTAYGSLPAGSIIPVFDVTDLKDVKHLATFWSPNSWSPEGIYYVQEADHKGAPLVASEMSGSVSTFPVSYSDLF
;
A
#
# COMPACT_ATOMS: atom_id res chain seq x y z
N MET A 1 -4.48 4.91 4.51
CA MET A 1 -5.00 4.20 3.34
C MET A 1 -4.14 2.95 3.19
N SER A 2 -4.74 1.76 3.19
CA SER A 2 -4.06 0.56 2.70
C SER A 2 -3.95 0.69 1.18
N GLN A 3 -2.80 0.38 0.60
CA GLN A 3 -2.69 0.12 -0.83
C GLN A 3 -2.92 -1.37 -1.02
N PRO A 4 -4.12 -1.75 -1.50
CA PRO A 4 -4.46 -3.15 -1.68
C PRO A 4 -3.82 -3.65 -2.96
N ASP A 5 -3.01 -4.71 -2.88
CA ASP A 5 -2.61 -5.43 -4.10
C ASP A 5 -3.77 -6.39 -4.49
N GLY A 6 -3.91 -7.51 -3.77
CA GLY A 6 -5.05 -8.40 -3.88
C GLY A 6 -6.29 -7.97 -3.08
N ILE A 7 -7.47 -8.42 -3.51
CA ILE A 7 -8.69 -8.34 -2.68
C ILE A 7 -9.49 -9.63 -2.80
N SER A 8 -9.94 -10.15 -1.65
CA SER A 8 -10.92 -11.22 -1.59
C SER A 8 -12.13 -10.79 -0.77
N SER A 9 -13.22 -11.54 -0.90
CA SER A 9 -14.43 -11.28 -0.12
C SER A 9 -15.09 -12.59 0.27
N TYR A 10 -15.83 -12.55 1.37
CA TYR A 10 -16.66 -13.67 1.82
C TYR A 10 -17.89 -13.14 2.55
N VAL A 11 -18.92 -13.97 2.63
CA VAL A 11 -20.10 -13.70 3.46
C VAL A 11 -19.93 -14.48 4.75
N ASN A 12 -19.81 -13.79 5.88
CA ASN A 12 -19.63 -14.46 7.15
C ASN A 12 -20.89 -15.21 7.62
N ALA A 13 -20.78 -15.99 8.69
CA ALA A 13 -21.91 -16.73 9.27
C ALA A 13 -23.13 -15.85 9.67
N ALA A 14 -22.95 -14.55 9.84
CA ALA A 14 -24.03 -13.59 10.10
C ALA A 14 -24.69 -13.03 8.83
N GLY A 15 -24.30 -13.49 7.64
CA GLY A 15 -24.82 -13.04 6.36
C GLY A 15 -24.26 -11.69 5.90
N LYS A 16 -23.15 -11.21 6.47
CA LYS A 16 -22.53 -9.94 6.08
C LYS A 16 -21.40 -10.17 5.08
N LEU A 17 -21.43 -9.43 3.98
CA LEU A 17 -20.33 -9.37 3.02
C LEU A 17 -19.17 -8.58 3.64
N LEU A 18 -18.00 -9.21 3.68
CA LEU A 18 -16.75 -8.65 4.17
C LEU A 18 -15.71 -8.73 3.06
N TYR A 19 -14.81 -7.75 3.05
CA TYR A 19 -13.67 -7.69 2.16
C TYR A 19 -12.39 -7.88 2.96
N VAL A 20 -11.42 -8.55 2.37
CA VAL A 20 -10.10 -8.78 2.96
C VAL A 20 -9.07 -8.35 1.94
N SER A 21 -8.13 -7.55 2.37
CA SER A 21 -7.07 -7.07 1.51
C SER A 21 -5.75 -7.00 2.27
N PRO A 22 -4.64 -7.45 1.66
CA PRO A 22 -3.33 -7.23 2.23
C PRO A 22 -2.95 -5.75 2.12
N GLY A 23 -2.22 -5.26 3.10
CA GLY A 23 -1.61 -3.94 3.06
C GLY A 23 -0.21 -4.06 2.50
N GLU A 24 0.01 -3.54 1.29
CA GLU A 24 1.35 -3.50 0.68
C GLU A 24 2.26 -2.50 1.44
N GLY A 25 1.69 -1.57 2.22
CA GLY A 25 2.49 -0.59 2.97
C GLY A 25 3.31 0.33 2.06
N ASP A 26 2.96 0.39 0.78
CA ASP A 26 3.56 1.25 -0.20
C ASP A 26 3.11 2.71 0.01
N GLY A 27 3.94 3.63 -0.45
CA GLY A 27 3.69 5.05 -0.33
C GLY A 27 2.58 5.52 -1.24
N ARG A 28 1.90 6.60 -0.84
CA ARG A 28 0.89 7.23 -1.69
C ARG A 28 1.51 7.63 -3.02
N ILE A 29 1.15 6.89 -4.07
CA ILE A 29 1.55 7.20 -5.45
C ILE A 29 0.51 8.16 -6.01
N ARG A 30 0.96 9.11 -6.84
CA ARG A 30 0.04 9.89 -7.65
C ARG A 30 -0.69 9.01 -8.68
N PRO A 31 -1.87 9.41 -9.16
CA PRO A 31 -2.43 8.85 -10.38
C PRO A 31 -1.47 9.01 -11.57
N ASP A 32 -1.49 8.06 -12.50
CA ASP A 32 -0.86 8.17 -13.84
C ASP A 32 -1.72 9.05 -14.77
N ASP A 33 -2.33 10.08 -14.19
CA ASP A 33 -3.31 10.95 -14.83
C ASP A 33 -2.90 12.40 -14.60
N VAL A 34 -3.22 13.28 -15.54
CA VAL A 34 -2.87 14.70 -15.49
C VAL A 34 -4.14 15.53 -15.38
N ASN A 35 -4.07 16.63 -14.64
CA ASN A 35 -5.21 17.55 -14.48
C ASN A 35 -4.88 18.96 -14.99
N LEU A 36 -3.69 19.15 -15.56
CA LEU A 36 -3.23 20.41 -16.12
C LEU A 36 -2.29 20.13 -17.29
N GLU A 37 -2.73 20.46 -18.50
CA GLU A 37 -1.92 20.37 -19.72
C GLU A 37 -1.67 21.80 -20.24
N ILE A 38 -0.40 22.18 -20.40
CA ILE A 38 -0.07 23.55 -20.85
C ILE A 38 -0.48 23.75 -22.31
N GLU A 39 -0.35 22.73 -23.16
CA GLU A 39 -0.80 22.76 -24.55
C GLU A 39 -2.31 23.05 -24.64
N ALA A 40 -3.13 22.43 -23.78
CA ALA A 40 -4.56 22.68 -23.72
C ALA A 40 -4.88 24.15 -23.35
N LEU A 41 -4.15 24.74 -22.39
CA LEU A 41 -4.31 26.16 -22.04
C LEU A 41 -3.96 27.10 -23.21
N ILE A 42 -2.98 26.71 -24.03
CA ILE A 42 -2.59 27.46 -25.24
C ILE A 42 -3.69 27.34 -26.31
N GLU A 43 -4.19 26.12 -26.55
CA GLU A 43 -5.25 25.86 -27.52
C GLU A 43 -6.55 26.60 -27.18
N ASP A 44 -6.90 26.66 -25.91
CA ASP A 44 -8.05 27.39 -25.39
C ASP A 44 -7.85 28.92 -25.35
N GLY A 45 -6.63 29.40 -25.63
CA GLY A 45 -6.27 30.82 -25.61
C GLY A 45 -6.26 31.42 -24.20
N LEU A 46 -6.05 30.59 -23.19
CA LEU A 46 -5.93 30.98 -21.77
C LEU A 46 -4.50 31.43 -21.44
N THR A 47 -3.50 30.91 -22.15
CA THR A 47 -2.12 31.42 -22.17
C THR A 47 -1.60 31.50 -23.60
N ASP A 48 -0.60 32.35 -23.84
CA ASP A 48 0.15 32.37 -25.10
C ASP A 48 1.25 31.29 -25.08
N ALA A 49 1.60 30.73 -26.23
CA ALA A 49 2.79 29.89 -26.38
C ALA A 49 4.07 30.70 -26.10
N PHE A 50 5.07 30.09 -25.47
CA PHE A 50 6.31 30.74 -25.05
C PHE A 50 7.56 29.96 -25.46
N GLU A 51 8.74 30.60 -25.42
CA GLU A 51 10.02 29.93 -25.69
C GLU A 51 10.73 29.57 -24.37
N GLY A 52 11.06 28.29 -24.18
CA GLY A 52 11.72 27.80 -22.96
C GLY A 52 10.74 27.63 -21.80
N GLU A 53 11.24 27.83 -20.58
CA GLU A 53 10.44 27.74 -19.36
C GLU A 53 9.72 29.07 -19.04
N LYS A 54 8.52 28.98 -18.49
CA LYS A 54 7.74 30.10 -17.96
C LYS A 54 7.26 29.78 -16.55
N THR A 55 7.32 30.76 -15.66
CA THR A 55 6.90 30.59 -14.27
C THR A 55 5.41 30.89 -14.08
N PHE A 56 4.69 29.89 -13.63
CA PHE A 56 3.29 29.96 -13.21
C PHE A 56 3.22 30.03 -11.69
N SER A 57 2.04 30.35 -11.14
CA SER A 57 1.79 30.26 -9.70
C SER A 57 0.46 29.59 -9.41
N TYR A 58 0.35 29.00 -8.22
CA TYR A 58 -0.84 28.28 -7.78
C TYR A 58 -1.28 28.70 -6.38
N GLY A 59 -2.57 28.57 -6.11
CA GLY A 59 -3.11 28.92 -4.82
C GLY A 59 -4.57 28.54 -4.63
N SER A 60 -5.04 28.73 -3.40
CA SER A 60 -6.46 28.59 -3.05
C SER A 60 -7.20 29.93 -3.08
N ASN A 61 -6.50 31.02 -3.43
CA ASN A 61 -7.07 32.35 -3.58
C ASN A 61 -7.55 32.56 -5.02
N ASP A 62 -8.77 33.05 -5.19
CA ASP A 62 -9.22 33.65 -6.44
C ASP A 62 -8.74 35.11 -6.51
N ALA A 63 -7.65 35.36 -7.23
CA ALA A 63 -7.09 36.68 -7.49
C ALA A 63 -7.66 37.32 -8.77
N GLY A 64 -8.55 36.61 -9.48
CA GLY A 64 -8.98 36.96 -10.84
C GLY A 64 -7.90 36.68 -11.90
N GLY A 65 -8.32 36.25 -13.08
CA GLY A 65 -7.40 35.97 -14.19
C GLY A 65 -6.63 34.65 -14.06
N ALA A 66 -7.17 33.69 -13.30
CA ALA A 66 -6.66 32.32 -13.31
C ALA A 66 -6.82 31.72 -14.72
N VAL A 67 -5.78 31.03 -15.19
CA VAL A 67 -5.80 30.29 -16.47
C VAL A 67 -6.34 28.89 -16.31
N PHE A 68 -6.38 28.38 -15.08
CA PHE A 68 -7.04 27.13 -14.73
C PHE A 68 -7.67 27.26 -13.34
N SER A 69 -8.86 26.68 -13.17
CA SER A 69 -9.47 26.52 -11.86
C SER A 69 -10.34 25.27 -11.81
N ASP A 70 -10.10 24.41 -10.82
CA ASP A 70 -10.93 23.23 -10.56
C ASP A 70 -10.91 22.87 -9.07
N ALA A 71 -11.76 21.94 -8.65
CA ALA A 71 -11.66 21.34 -7.31
C ALA A 71 -10.26 20.73 -7.11
N ASP A 72 -9.66 20.95 -5.94
CA ASP A 72 -8.37 20.34 -5.61
C ASP A 72 -8.53 18.81 -5.49
N PRO A 73 -7.73 17.99 -6.21
CA PRO A 73 -7.87 16.53 -6.17
C PRO A 73 -7.70 15.90 -4.78
N TRP A 74 -7.09 16.63 -3.83
CA TRP A 74 -6.86 16.17 -2.46
C TRP A 74 -7.83 16.77 -1.44
N GLN A 75 -8.47 17.89 -1.77
CA GLN A 75 -9.36 18.65 -0.89
C GLN A 75 -10.58 19.08 -1.72
N GLU A 76 -11.58 18.20 -1.82
CA GLU A 76 -12.77 18.44 -2.65
C GLU A 76 -13.54 19.73 -2.25
N ASP A 77 -13.34 20.24 -1.04
CA ASP A 77 -13.94 21.49 -0.55
C ASP A 77 -13.08 22.73 -0.84
N ALA A 78 -11.92 22.56 -1.48
CA ALA A 78 -11.04 23.63 -1.92
C ALA A 78 -10.96 23.71 -3.45
N THR A 79 -10.76 24.93 -3.96
CA THR A 79 -10.51 25.17 -5.38
C THR A 79 -9.03 25.46 -5.59
N LEU A 80 -8.41 24.73 -6.51
CA LEU A 80 -7.09 25.02 -7.04
C LEU A 80 -7.21 26.07 -8.13
N TYR A 81 -6.48 27.18 -7.99
CA TYR A 81 -6.32 28.19 -9.03
C TYR A 81 -4.88 28.18 -9.52
N ILE A 82 -4.69 28.25 -10.84
CA ILE A 82 -3.40 28.42 -11.50
C ILE A 82 -3.39 29.74 -12.26
N TYR A 83 -2.28 30.46 -12.17
CA TYR A 83 -2.05 31.75 -12.82
C TYR A 83 -0.82 31.66 -13.71
N ASP A 84 -0.94 32.20 -14.92
CA ASP A 84 0.16 32.34 -15.88
C ASP A 84 1.16 33.46 -15.51
N GLN A 85 1.40 33.65 -14.21
CA GLN A 85 2.27 34.66 -13.63
C GLN A 85 2.75 34.20 -12.26
N ALA A 86 4.03 34.44 -11.93
CA ALA A 86 4.58 34.18 -10.60
C ALA A 86 3.92 35.07 -9.52
N GLY A 87 3.75 34.52 -8.31
CA GLY A 87 3.32 35.25 -7.10
C GLY A 87 1.86 35.68 -7.03
N PHE A 88 1.01 35.26 -7.97
CA PHE A 88 -0.44 35.51 -7.92
C PHE A 88 -1.17 34.49 -7.03
N GLY A 89 -0.77 33.23 -7.16
CA GLY A 89 -1.15 32.16 -6.27
C GLY A 89 -0.49 32.31 -4.89
N ASN A 90 -1.26 32.03 -3.84
CA ASN A 90 -0.80 32.16 -2.45
C ASN A 90 -0.07 30.93 -1.89
N LYS A 91 0.15 29.88 -2.70
CA LYS A 91 0.83 28.64 -2.28
C LYS A 91 2.25 28.54 -2.79
N GLY A 92 2.49 28.94 -4.03
CA GLY A 92 3.84 28.98 -4.58
C GLY A 92 3.87 29.15 -6.09
N ASP A 93 5.09 29.08 -6.61
CA ASP A 93 5.41 29.22 -8.03
C ASP A 93 5.99 27.89 -8.56
N PHE A 94 5.87 27.66 -9.85
CA PHE A 94 6.45 26.50 -10.55
C PHE A 94 6.75 26.86 -12.01
N ASP A 95 7.80 26.26 -12.57
CA ASP A 95 8.21 26.49 -13.96
C ASP A 95 7.61 25.41 -14.87
N VAL A 96 7.19 25.83 -16.07
CA VAL A 96 6.57 24.96 -17.08
C VAL A 96 7.12 25.21 -18.49
N GLU A 97 7.09 24.19 -19.33
CA GLU A 97 7.30 24.22 -20.78
C GLU A 97 5.94 24.07 -21.52
N ASN A 98 5.88 24.38 -22.83
CA ASN A 98 4.61 24.37 -23.57
C ASN A 98 3.96 22.97 -23.65
N ASP A 99 4.78 21.91 -23.65
CA ASP A 99 4.39 20.50 -23.78
C ASP A 99 4.29 19.79 -22.42
N ASP A 100 4.32 20.54 -21.31
CA ASP A 100 4.21 19.94 -19.98
C ASP A 100 2.79 19.44 -19.69
N GLU A 101 2.72 18.16 -19.32
CA GLU A 101 1.56 17.52 -18.73
C GLU A 101 1.81 17.36 -17.22
N LEU A 102 0.92 17.94 -16.40
CA LEU A 102 1.13 18.14 -14.97
C LEU A 102 -0.02 17.58 -14.15
N PHE A 103 0.33 17.05 -12.98
CA PHE A 103 -0.62 16.83 -11.89
C PHE A 103 -0.42 17.92 -10.82
N ALA A 104 -1.36 18.86 -10.76
CA ALA A 104 -1.34 20.02 -9.89
C ALA A 104 -2.29 19.87 -8.70
N THR A 105 -1.79 20.18 -7.51
CA THR A 105 -2.56 20.14 -6.25
C THR A 105 -2.15 21.31 -5.34
N LEU A 106 -3.05 21.74 -4.47
CA LEU A 106 -2.76 22.76 -3.45
C LEU A 106 -1.72 22.31 -2.42
N LYS A 107 -1.56 20.99 -2.24
CA LYS A 107 -0.66 20.41 -1.25
C LYS A 107 0.76 20.20 -1.78
N HIS A 108 0.89 19.68 -2.99
CA HIS A 108 2.17 19.25 -3.57
C HIS A 108 2.64 20.12 -4.74
N GLY A 109 1.88 21.16 -5.12
CA GLY A 109 2.16 21.95 -6.31
C GLY A 109 1.90 21.16 -7.59
N ALA A 110 2.49 21.63 -8.69
CA ALA A 110 2.42 20.99 -9.99
C ALA A 110 3.68 20.16 -10.26
N ASN A 111 3.50 18.90 -10.66
CA ASN A 111 4.60 17.98 -10.96
C ASN A 111 4.32 17.30 -12.31
N LYS A 112 5.36 17.14 -13.15
CA LYS A 112 5.29 16.46 -14.46
C LYS A 112 4.84 15.01 -14.31
N ASP A 113 4.12 14.46 -15.29
CA ASP A 113 3.62 13.06 -15.34
C ASP A 113 4.69 11.97 -15.05
N ASP A 114 5.97 12.29 -15.21
CA ASP A 114 7.15 11.46 -14.90
C ASP A 114 7.88 11.84 -13.59
N GLY A 115 7.64 13.04 -13.05
CA GLY A 115 8.14 13.53 -11.76
C GLY A 115 7.42 12.93 -10.54
N PHE A 116 7.83 11.76 -10.07
CA PHE A 116 7.23 11.09 -8.92
C PHE A 116 7.32 11.92 -7.63
N TYR A 117 6.17 12.25 -7.02
CA TYR A 117 6.14 12.58 -5.60
C TYR A 117 6.21 11.28 -4.79
N TYR A 118 7.29 11.14 -4.02
CA TYR A 118 7.49 10.05 -3.09
C TYR A 118 7.42 10.59 -1.65
N ASP A 119 6.37 10.15 -0.97
CA ASP A 119 6.01 10.60 0.38
C ASP A 119 6.71 9.80 1.48
N GLU A 120 7.48 8.77 1.15
CA GLU A 120 8.23 8.04 2.16
C GLU A 120 9.58 8.74 2.40
N VAL A 121 9.97 8.83 3.68
CA VAL A 121 11.30 9.25 4.10
C VAL A 121 11.77 8.35 5.23
N ARG A 122 13.04 7.94 5.17
CA ARG A 122 13.66 7.16 6.25
C ARG A 122 13.96 8.10 7.42
N SER A 123 13.86 7.58 8.63
CA SER A 123 14.15 8.32 9.86
C SER A 123 15.56 8.94 9.88
N LYS A 124 16.55 8.32 9.22
CA LYS A 124 17.90 8.88 9.07
C LYS A 124 17.97 10.12 8.16
N ASP A 125 17.02 10.27 7.24
CA ASP A 125 17.00 11.32 6.22
C ASP A 125 16.07 12.49 6.63
N LEU A 126 15.42 12.42 7.80
CA LEU A 126 14.52 13.47 8.29
C LEU A 126 15.24 14.80 8.53
N GLU A 127 16.53 14.79 8.84
CA GLU A 127 17.28 16.06 9.01
C GLU A 127 17.48 16.78 7.68
N GLU A 128 17.67 16.04 6.59
CA GLU A 128 17.70 16.60 5.24
C GLU A 128 16.33 17.14 4.84
N GLU A 129 15.26 16.42 5.18
CA GLU A 129 13.87 16.79 4.85
C GLU A 129 13.39 18.04 5.62
N TYR A 130 13.60 18.10 6.94
CA TYR A 130 13.01 19.15 7.78
C TYR A 130 14.00 20.19 8.32
N GLY A 131 15.31 19.94 8.20
CA GLY A 131 16.38 20.76 8.76
C GLY A 131 16.51 20.72 10.29
N ASN A 132 15.39 20.73 11.03
CA ASN A 132 15.37 20.61 12.49
C ASN A 132 14.52 19.42 12.94
N VAL A 133 15.21 18.38 13.40
CA VAL A 133 14.61 17.12 13.87
C VAL A 133 14.65 16.96 15.39
N SER A 134 15.00 18.02 16.14
CA SER A 134 15.20 17.95 17.59
C SER A 134 13.96 17.56 18.41
N LYS A 135 12.78 17.55 17.78
CA LYS A 135 11.52 17.13 18.39
C LYS A 135 11.18 15.67 18.14
N PHE A 136 11.71 15.06 17.09
CA PHE A 136 11.51 13.64 16.83
C PHE A 136 12.27 12.78 17.85
N ASP A 137 11.82 11.54 18.01
CA ASP A 137 12.44 10.60 18.94
C ASP A 137 13.88 10.28 18.53
N SER A 138 14.82 10.62 19.41
CA SER A 138 16.26 10.44 19.13
C SER A 138 16.68 8.98 18.94
N ALA A 139 15.96 8.00 19.52
CA ALA A 139 16.24 6.59 19.32
C ALA A 139 15.82 6.15 17.92
N ILE A 140 14.67 6.62 17.43
CA ILE A 140 14.20 6.37 16.06
C ILE A 140 15.16 7.01 15.05
N LEU A 141 15.59 8.26 15.29
CA LEU A 141 16.59 8.92 14.44
C LEU A 141 17.93 8.17 14.43
N ALA A 142 18.38 7.68 15.60
CA ALA A 142 19.64 6.94 15.70
C ALA A 142 19.57 5.56 15.08
N GLU A 143 18.41 4.90 15.15
CA GLU A 143 18.14 3.66 14.41
C GLU A 143 18.19 3.95 12.90
N GLY A 144 17.56 5.05 12.47
CA GLY A 144 17.66 5.59 11.11
C GLY A 144 16.94 4.76 10.05
N ARG A 145 16.21 3.74 10.50
CA ARG A 145 15.72 2.62 9.72
C ARG A 145 14.22 2.74 9.44
N LEU A 146 13.41 3.21 10.39
CA LEU A 146 11.96 3.40 10.20
C LEU A 146 11.60 4.26 8.98
N LYS A 147 10.66 3.79 8.15
CA LYS A 147 10.01 4.60 7.10
C LYS A 147 8.83 5.40 7.64
N THR A 148 8.73 6.65 7.22
CA THR A 148 7.71 7.61 7.67
C THR A 148 7.13 8.42 6.51
N LEU A 149 6.00 9.08 6.76
CA LEU A 149 5.24 9.91 5.83
C LEU A 149 5.70 11.37 5.91
N LYS A 150 6.33 11.88 4.84
CA LYS A 150 6.91 13.23 4.79
C LYS A 150 5.89 14.31 5.16
N ASP A 151 4.71 14.22 4.57
CA ASP A 151 3.68 15.25 4.68
C ASP A 151 2.82 15.18 5.97
N MET A 152 2.94 14.09 6.73
CA MET A 152 2.18 13.85 7.96
C MET A 152 3.06 14.05 9.20
N ASN A 153 4.35 13.73 9.11
CA ASN A 153 5.31 14.01 10.18
C ASN A 153 5.26 15.50 10.57
N ASP A 154 5.27 15.78 11.88
CA ASP A 154 5.27 17.14 12.40
C ASP A 154 6.58 17.42 13.16
N PRO A 155 7.56 18.10 12.55
CA PRO A 155 8.83 18.44 13.20
C PRO A 155 8.69 19.45 14.35
N LYS A 156 7.52 20.06 14.56
CA LYS A 156 7.27 21.00 15.67
C LYS A 156 6.78 20.26 16.92
N THR A 157 5.92 19.27 16.76
CA THR A 157 5.42 18.45 17.87
C THR A 157 6.32 17.24 18.15
N GLY A 158 7.00 16.73 17.12
CA GLY A 158 7.75 15.48 17.16
C GLY A 158 6.95 14.27 16.72
N ASP A 159 5.73 14.46 16.20
CA ASP A 159 4.89 13.35 15.77
C ASP A 159 5.45 12.73 14.48
N LEU A 160 5.63 11.41 14.50
CA LEU A 160 6.00 10.63 13.32
C LEU A 160 4.82 9.76 12.90
N TYR A 161 4.58 9.72 11.60
CA TYR A 161 3.57 8.88 11.00
C TYR A 161 4.27 7.84 10.14
N MET A 162 4.11 6.58 10.52
CA MET A 162 4.81 5.46 9.90
C MET A 162 3.92 4.84 8.83
N MET A 163 4.54 4.45 7.72
CA MET A 163 4.02 3.43 6.82
C MET A 163 4.70 2.12 7.22
N GLY A 164 4.00 0.99 7.17
CA GLY A 164 4.68 -0.30 7.39
C GLY A 164 4.08 -1.19 8.48
N THR A 165 2.77 -1.35 8.52
CA THR A 165 2.25 -2.65 8.91
C THR A 165 1.86 -3.34 7.61
N ARG A 166 2.69 -4.26 7.12
CA ARG A 166 2.30 -5.13 6.02
C ARG A 166 1.39 -6.22 6.57
N ASP A 167 0.22 -5.75 6.98
CA ASP A 167 -0.84 -6.52 7.59
C ASP A 167 -1.81 -7.01 6.52
N PHE A 168 -2.90 -7.64 6.94
CA PHE A 168 -4.09 -7.70 6.11
C PHE A 168 -5.26 -7.20 6.93
N SER A 169 -6.17 -6.53 6.23
CA SER A 169 -7.23 -5.75 6.82
C SER A 169 -8.59 -6.23 6.34
N PHE A 170 -9.59 -6.17 7.23
CA PHE A 170 -10.98 -6.50 6.93
C PHE A 170 -11.81 -5.25 6.82
N PHE A 171 -12.66 -5.17 5.81
CA PHE A 171 -13.53 -4.03 5.55
C PHE A 171 -14.99 -4.49 5.41
N ASP A 172 -15.90 -3.61 5.79
CA ASP A 172 -17.31 -3.78 5.44
C ASP A 172 -17.60 -3.31 4.00
N ALA A 173 -18.85 -3.46 3.55
CA ALA A 173 -19.26 -3.06 2.20
C ALA A 173 -19.25 -1.55 1.93
N LYS A 174 -18.97 -0.73 2.94
CA LYS A 174 -18.79 0.72 2.81
C LYS A 174 -17.31 1.12 2.84
N GLY A 175 -16.39 0.16 2.98
CA GLY A 175 -14.97 0.41 3.13
C GLY A 175 -14.56 0.81 4.55
N GLU A 176 -15.43 0.65 5.55
CA GLU A 176 -15.04 0.87 6.95
C GLU A 176 -14.16 -0.28 7.41
N THR A 177 -12.97 0.04 7.96
CA THR A 177 -12.09 -0.98 8.50
C THR A 177 -12.68 -1.60 9.78
N LEU A 178 -12.80 -2.91 9.78
CA LEU A 178 -13.32 -3.72 10.88
C LEU A 178 -12.22 -4.33 11.76
N TYR A 179 -11.09 -4.70 11.14
CA TYR A 179 -9.97 -5.35 11.83
C TYR A 179 -8.66 -5.17 11.05
N HIS A 180 -7.56 -5.02 11.80
CA HIS A 180 -6.19 -4.99 11.31
C HIS A 180 -5.41 -6.12 12.00
N THR A 181 -4.66 -6.92 11.24
CA THR A 181 -3.88 -8.02 11.84
C THR A 181 -2.62 -7.52 12.53
N GLY A 182 -2.19 -6.28 12.29
CA GLY A 182 -0.95 -5.76 12.83
C GLY A 182 0.24 -6.60 12.37
N ASN A 183 1.12 -6.96 13.31
CA ASN A 183 2.41 -7.63 13.05
C ASN A 183 2.34 -9.17 12.98
N MET A 184 1.14 -9.76 12.89
CA MET A 184 0.99 -11.23 12.94
C MET A 184 1.76 -11.94 11.82
N LEU A 185 1.83 -11.36 10.61
CA LEU A 185 2.52 -11.97 9.47
C LEU A 185 4.03 -12.02 9.70
N GLU A 186 4.61 -10.93 10.22
CA GLU A 186 6.02 -10.83 10.56
C GLU A 186 6.38 -11.79 11.71
N GLU A 187 5.55 -11.87 12.75
CA GLU A 187 5.76 -12.83 13.85
C GLU A 187 5.75 -14.28 13.34
N ILE A 188 4.81 -14.62 12.44
CA ILE A 188 4.75 -15.95 11.83
C ILE A 188 6.00 -16.21 11.00
N ALA A 189 6.39 -15.30 10.11
CA ALA A 189 7.58 -15.47 9.28
C ALA A 189 8.84 -15.59 10.13
N ALA A 190 8.99 -14.78 11.19
CA ALA A 190 10.13 -14.84 12.09
C ALA A 190 10.17 -16.17 12.84
N SER A 191 9.02 -16.67 13.31
CA SER A 191 8.91 -17.97 14.00
C SER A 191 9.31 -19.15 13.12
N LEU A 192 9.19 -19.00 11.79
CA LEU A 192 9.52 -20.02 10.80
C LEU A 192 10.92 -19.84 10.19
N ASN A 193 11.70 -18.84 10.60
CA ASN A 193 12.97 -18.47 9.96
C ASN A 193 12.80 -18.03 8.49
N HIS A 194 11.65 -17.43 8.17
CA HIS A 194 11.29 -16.87 6.86
C HIS A 194 11.28 -15.33 6.82
N TYR A 195 11.72 -14.67 7.90
CA TYR A 195 11.69 -13.21 8.00
C TYR A 195 13.04 -12.60 7.61
N ASP A 196 13.05 -11.74 6.59
CA ASP A 196 14.24 -10.98 6.21
C ASP A 196 14.38 -9.77 7.15
N ASP A 197 15.26 -9.88 8.15
CA ASP A 197 15.57 -8.79 9.09
C ASP A 197 16.19 -7.57 8.39
N GLY A 198 16.72 -7.72 7.16
CA GLY A 198 17.16 -6.60 6.34
C GLY A 198 16.03 -5.66 5.91
N ARG A 199 14.76 -6.09 6.05
CA ARG A 199 13.56 -5.33 5.67
C ARG A 199 12.62 -5.07 6.85
N SER A 200 13.02 -5.42 8.07
CA SER A 200 12.15 -5.35 9.26
C SER A 200 11.70 -3.95 9.64
N ASP A 201 12.49 -2.96 9.24
CA ASP A 201 12.29 -1.52 9.40
C ASP A 201 11.73 -0.81 8.17
N ASP A 202 11.66 -1.53 7.05
CA ASP A 202 11.20 -1.03 5.77
C ASP A 202 9.71 -1.32 5.66
N LYS A 203 9.40 -2.49 5.14
CA LYS A 203 8.05 -2.91 4.84
C LYS A 203 7.83 -4.39 5.23
N GLY A 204 8.70 -5.03 6.02
CA GLY A 204 8.47 -6.37 6.56
C GLY A 204 8.24 -7.47 5.51
N THR A 205 7.33 -8.40 5.82
CA THR A 205 6.88 -9.47 4.90
C THR A 205 5.84 -8.92 3.95
N GLU A 206 5.99 -9.09 2.63
CA GLU A 206 5.07 -8.59 1.58
C GLU A 206 3.84 -9.48 1.42
N PRO A 207 2.65 -9.18 1.99
CA PRO A 207 1.45 -9.88 1.57
C PRO A 207 0.94 -9.29 0.25
N GLU A 208 0.87 -10.12 -0.78
CA GLU A 208 0.42 -9.68 -2.12
C GLU A 208 -1.06 -10.01 -2.33
N HIS A 209 -1.49 -11.19 -1.91
CA HIS A 209 -2.85 -11.63 -2.18
C HIS A 209 -3.45 -12.42 -1.03
N THR A 210 -4.76 -12.26 -0.88
CA THR A 210 -5.56 -13.03 0.07
C THR A 210 -6.58 -13.87 -0.67
N VAL A 211 -6.89 -15.06 -0.16
CA VAL A 211 -8.09 -15.78 -0.57
C VAL A 211 -8.92 -16.10 0.66
N SER A 212 -10.20 -15.75 0.59
CA SER A 212 -11.18 -16.12 1.61
C SER A 212 -11.91 -17.40 1.17
N PHE A 213 -12.12 -18.33 2.09
CA PHE A 213 -12.86 -19.57 1.84
C PHE A 213 -13.49 -20.08 3.14
N SER A 214 -14.53 -20.91 3.05
CA SER A 214 -15.17 -21.49 4.22
C SER A 214 -15.01 -23.01 4.23
N MET A 215 -14.86 -23.58 5.42
CA MET A 215 -14.89 -25.02 5.63
C MET A 215 -15.83 -25.37 6.78
N THR A 216 -16.59 -26.45 6.60
CA THR A 216 -17.48 -27.01 7.63
C THR A 216 -16.99 -28.38 8.04
N ASP A 217 -17.18 -28.75 9.31
CA ASP A 217 -16.91 -30.11 9.75
C ASP A 217 -17.73 -31.16 8.95
N LYS A 218 -17.31 -32.43 8.97
CA LYS A 218 -18.01 -33.51 8.22
C LYS A 218 -19.48 -33.71 8.62
N LYS A 219 -19.91 -33.13 9.75
CA LYS A 219 -21.28 -33.23 10.24
C LYS A 219 -22.14 -32.04 9.83
N GLY A 220 -21.58 -31.01 9.20
CA GLY A 220 -22.31 -29.81 8.77
C GLY A 220 -22.66 -28.84 9.89
N ASN A 221 -22.03 -28.93 11.06
CA ASN A 221 -22.44 -28.20 12.27
C ASN A 221 -21.52 -27.04 12.66
N ASN A 222 -20.30 -27.01 12.13
CA ASN A 222 -19.32 -26.00 12.50
C ASN A 222 -18.63 -25.46 11.26
N GLU A 223 -19.25 -24.45 10.67
CA GLU A 223 -18.68 -23.68 9.56
C GLU A 223 -17.65 -22.69 10.10
N ARG A 224 -16.56 -22.51 9.36
CA ARG A 224 -15.46 -21.61 9.68
C ARG A 224 -15.10 -20.81 8.45
N ASP A 225 -14.94 -19.51 8.64
CA ASP A 225 -14.45 -18.60 7.62
C ASP A 225 -12.94 -18.49 7.76
N LEU A 226 -12.22 -18.72 6.67
CA LEU A 226 -10.77 -18.83 6.62
C LEU A 226 -10.19 -17.86 5.61
N VAL A 227 -8.99 -17.36 5.89
CA VAL A 227 -8.20 -16.54 4.96
C VAL A 227 -6.81 -17.14 4.83
N ALA A 228 -6.35 -17.34 3.61
CA ALA A 228 -4.94 -17.62 3.31
C ALA A 228 -4.28 -16.39 2.68
N VAL A 229 -3.04 -16.09 3.07
CA VAL A 229 -2.30 -14.89 2.66
C VAL A 229 -0.98 -15.31 2.01
N GLY A 230 -0.71 -14.85 0.79
CA GLY A 230 0.55 -15.14 0.09
C GLY A 230 1.60 -14.10 0.44
N LEU A 231 2.76 -14.54 0.94
CA LEU A 231 3.85 -13.64 1.30
C LEU A 231 4.97 -13.65 0.25
N GLU A 232 5.11 -12.60 -0.56
CA GLU A 232 6.20 -12.39 -1.53
C GLU A 232 7.55 -12.41 -0.82
N ARG A 233 7.72 -11.58 0.22
CA ARG A 233 8.99 -11.39 0.94
C ARG A 233 9.02 -12.12 2.27
N ALA A 234 8.68 -13.42 2.24
CA ALA A 234 8.90 -14.32 3.36
C ALA A 234 9.72 -15.53 2.90
N LEU A 235 11.03 -15.42 3.07
CA LEU A 235 12.05 -16.25 2.43
C LEU A 235 12.89 -16.97 3.49
N ASP A 236 13.13 -18.27 3.29
CA ASP A 236 13.94 -19.07 4.21
C ASP A 236 15.36 -18.49 4.35
N GLN A 237 15.67 -18.02 5.55
CA GLN A 237 16.95 -17.38 5.90
C GLN A 237 18.09 -18.38 6.12
N SER A 238 17.83 -19.69 6.08
CA SER A 238 18.86 -20.72 6.20
C SER A 238 19.73 -20.86 4.94
N SER A 239 19.33 -20.23 3.83
CA SER A 239 20.10 -20.11 2.58
C SER A 239 21.17 -19.02 2.71
N THR A 240 22.41 -19.40 3.03
CA THR A 240 23.52 -18.45 3.28
C THR A 240 24.34 -18.07 2.05
N ALA A 241 23.98 -18.47 0.83
CA ALA A 241 24.75 -18.06 -0.35
C ALA A 241 24.15 -16.78 -0.95
N TYR A 242 24.98 -15.74 -1.06
CA TYR A 242 24.72 -14.62 -1.95
C TYR A 242 24.43 -15.18 -3.36
N GLY A 243 23.19 -15.06 -3.83
CA GLY A 243 22.75 -15.61 -5.11
C GLY A 243 22.28 -17.07 -5.08
N SER A 244 22.25 -17.77 -3.93
CA SER A 244 21.44 -18.98 -3.78
C SER A 244 20.02 -18.56 -3.47
N LEU A 245 19.20 -18.72 -4.49
CA LEU A 245 17.77 -18.56 -4.47
C LEU A 245 17.16 -18.93 -3.09
N PRO A 246 16.56 -17.98 -2.32
CA PRO A 246 15.83 -18.29 -1.08
C PRO A 246 14.80 -19.43 -1.26
N ALA A 247 14.73 -20.34 -0.30
CA ALA A 247 13.99 -21.59 -0.43
C ALA A 247 12.48 -21.43 -0.14
N GLY A 248 11.78 -20.73 -1.04
CA GLY A 248 10.33 -20.80 -1.14
C GLY A 248 9.53 -19.85 -0.24
N SER A 249 8.32 -19.55 -0.67
CA SER A 249 7.37 -18.68 0.01
C SER A 249 6.48 -19.44 0.98
N ILE A 250 5.96 -18.71 1.97
CA ILE A 250 4.99 -19.22 2.94
C ILE A 250 3.61 -18.60 2.72
N ILE A 251 2.59 -19.36 3.07
CA ILE A 251 1.18 -18.98 2.93
C ILE A 251 0.47 -19.27 4.26
N PRO A 252 0.45 -18.31 5.21
CA PRO A 252 -0.27 -18.44 6.46
C PRO A 252 -1.79 -18.54 6.23
N VAL A 253 -2.46 -19.35 7.05
CA VAL A 253 -3.91 -19.56 7.05
C VAL A 253 -4.47 -19.17 8.41
N PHE A 254 -5.53 -18.37 8.39
CA PHE A 254 -6.17 -17.82 9.58
C PHE A 254 -7.63 -18.27 9.67
N ASP A 255 -8.10 -18.56 10.88
CA ASP A 255 -9.51 -18.55 11.22
C ASP A 255 -9.96 -17.12 11.48
N VAL A 256 -10.96 -16.68 10.73
CA VAL A 256 -11.51 -15.33 10.75
C VAL A 256 -13.01 -15.34 11.04
N THR A 257 -13.55 -16.47 11.49
CA THR A 257 -14.98 -16.64 11.82
C THR A 257 -15.46 -15.59 12.83
N ASP A 258 -14.62 -15.21 13.80
CA ASP A 258 -14.83 -14.06 14.67
C ASP A 258 -13.64 -13.10 14.56
N LEU A 259 -13.88 -11.91 13.99
CA LEU A 259 -12.84 -10.88 13.84
C LEU A 259 -12.33 -10.33 15.19
N LYS A 260 -12.97 -10.66 16.32
CA LYS A 260 -12.45 -10.36 17.66
C LYS A 260 -11.46 -11.39 18.18
N ASP A 261 -11.36 -12.54 17.51
CA ASP A 261 -10.57 -13.70 17.91
C ASP A 261 -9.95 -14.38 16.67
N VAL A 262 -9.29 -13.58 15.83
CA VAL A 262 -8.57 -14.05 14.64
C VAL A 262 -7.38 -14.93 15.08
N LYS A 263 -7.25 -16.11 14.48
CA LYS A 263 -6.22 -17.10 14.86
C LYS A 263 -5.45 -17.61 13.67
N HIS A 264 -4.12 -17.59 13.76
CA HIS A 264 -3.28 -18.39 12.87
C HIS A 264 -3.51 -19.87 13.14
N LEU A 265 -3.80 -20.65 12.09
CA LEU A 265 -4.06 -22.10 12.18
C LEU A 265 -2.89 -22.92 11.67
N ALA A 266 -2.37 -22.54 10.51
CA ALA A 266 -1.33 -23.28 9.80
C ALA A 266 -0.58 -22.34 8.85
N THR A 267 0.59 -22.76 8.41
CA THR A 267 1.32 -22.10 7.34
C THR A 267 1.68 -23.14 6.30
N PHE A 268 1.23 -22.96 5.06
CA PHE A 268 1.71 -23.76 3.96
C PHE A 268 3.08 -23.24 3.51
N TRP A 269 3.96 -24.15 3.12
CA TRP A 269 5.27 -23.81 2.61
C TRP A 269 5.41 -24.33 1.19
N SER A 270 5.78 -23.43 0.29
CA SER A 270 5.97 -23.66 -1.14
C SER A 270 7.47 -23.70 -1.46
N PRO A 271 8.17 -24.84 -1.26
CA PRO A 271 9.60 -24.89 -1.48
C PRO A 271 9.93 -24.57 -2.94
N ASN A 272 10.88 -23.67 -3.16
CA ASN A 272 11.34 -23.21 -4.47
C ASN A 272 10.32 -22.42 -5.33
N SER A 273 9.19 -21.96 -4.76
CA SER A 273 8.28 -21.03 -5.46
C SER A 273 8.28 -19.67 -4.79
N TRP A 274 8.27 -18.60 -5.59
CA TRP A 274 8.65 -17.25 -5.17
C TRP A 274 7.66 -16.20 -5.65
N SER A 275 7.50 -15.14 -4.87
CA SER A 275 6.58 -14.05 -5.19
C SER A 275 5.17 -14.58 -5.47
N PRO A 276 4.50 -15.18 -4.46
CA PRO A 276 3.10 -15.54 -4.55
C PRO A 276 2.21 -14.32 -4.80
N GLU A 277 1.79 -14.13 -6.06
CA GLU A 277 0.93 -13.02 -6.49
C GLU A 277 -0.56 -13.37 -6.46
N GLY A 278 -0.89 -14.61 -6.81
CA GLY A 278 -2.29 -15.01 -7.04
C GLY A 278 -2.64 -16.22 -6.20
N ILE A 279 -3.72 -16.13 -5.42
CA ILE A 279 -4.24 -17.28 -4.68
C ILE A 279 -5.71 -17.53 -5.04
N TYR A 280 -6.02 -18.77 -5.39
CA TYR A 280 -7.37 -19.22 -5.65
C TYR A 280 -7.69 -20.49 -4.85
N TYR A 281 -8.88 -20.57 -4.24
CA TYR A 281 -9.30 -21.76 -3.51
C TYR A 281 -10.24 -22.62 -4.36
N VAL A 282 -9.87 -23.89 -4.54
CA VAL A 282 -10.72 -24.90 -5.20
C VAL A 282 -11.38 -25.75 -4.14
N GLN A 283 -12.69 -25.58 -3.97
CA GLN A 283 -13.48 -26.41 -3.08
C GLN A 283 -13.72 -27.80 -3.70
N GLU A 284 -13.40 -28.86 -2.95
CA GLU A 284 -13.70 -30.25 -3.35
C GLU A 284 -14.96 -30.76 -2.64
N ALA A 285 -15.18 -30.35 -1.40
CA ALA A 285 -16.40 -30.55 -0.61
C ALA A 285 -16.45 -29.53 0.53
N ASP A 286 -17.57 -29.45 1.28
CA ASP A 286 -17.71 -28.52 2.41
C ASP A 286 -16.59 -28.61 3.44
N HIS A 287 -15.95 -29.77 3.58
CA HIS A 287 -14.92 -30.05 4.57
C HIS A 287 -13.51 -30.20 3.99
N LYS A 288 -13.30 -29.93 2.69
CA LYS A 288 -11.98 -30.08 2.03
C LYS A 288 -11.86 -29.35 0.69
N GLY A 289 -10.65 -28.96 0.35
CA GLY A 289 -10.31 -28.36 -0.93
C GLY A 289 -8.81 -28.11 -1.05
N ALA A 290 -8.41 -27.16 -1.87
CA ALA A 290 -7.01 -26.79 -2.02
C ALA A 290 -6.85 -25.32 -2.46
N PRO A 291 -6.03 -24.52 -1.76
CA PRO A 291 -5.44 -23.32 -2.35
C PRO A 291 -4.49 -23.68 -3.49
N LEU A 292 -4.62 -22.93 -4.58
CA LEU A 292 -3.69 -22.83 -5.70
C LEU A 292 -2.99 -21.49 -5.59
N VAL A 293 -1.66 -21.50 -5.59
CA VAL A 293 -0.82 -20.30 -5.41
C VAL A 293 0.06 -20.14 -6.63
N ALA A 294 -0.18 -19.09 -7.40
CA ALA A 294 0.66 -18.69 -8.51
C ALA A 294 1.84 -17.86 -7.99
N SER A 295 3.04 -18.23 -8.41
CA SER A 295 4.30 -17.61 -8.01
C SER A 295 5.00 -17.04 -9.24
N GLU A 296 5.07 -15.72 -9.35
CA GLU A 296 5.51 -15.01 -10.56
C GLU A 296 6.97 -15.29 -10.87
N MET A 297 7.86 -14.97 -9.92
CA MET A 297 9.31 -15.02 -10.14
C MET A 297 9.82 -16.43 -10.40
N SER A 298 9.12 -17.46 -9.91
CA SER A 298 9.43 -18.87 -10.20
C SER A 298 8.63 -19.46 -11.36
N GLY A 299 7.63 -18.76 -11.89
CA GLY A 299 6.76 -19.24 -12.97
C GLY A 299 6.03 -20.54 -12.63
N SER A 300 5.62 -20.72 -11.37
CA SER A 300 5.05 -21.97 -10.85
C SER A 300 3.66 -21.79 -10.25
N VAL A 301 2.91 -22.89 -10.17
CA VAL A 301 1.68 -22.97 -9.37
C VAL A 301 1.83 -24.09 -8.35
N SER A 302 1.74 -23.73 -7.07
CA SER A 302 1.71 -24.70 -5.97
C SER A 302 0.28 -25.01 -5.56
N THR A 303 0.05 -26.24 -5.11
CA THR A 303 -1.26 -26.73 -4.68
C THR A 303 -1.16 -27.29 -3.27
N PHE A 304 -2.08 -26.89 -2.39
CA PHE A 304 -2.09 -27.31 -0.98
C PHE A 304 -3.40 -28.01 -0.61
N PRO A 305 -3.53 -29.32 -0.84
CA PRO A 305 -4.72 -30.05 -0.39
C PRO A 305 -4.86 -29.94 1.13
N VAL A 306 -6.05 -29.55 1.58
CA VAL A 306 -6.34 -29.31 2.99
C VAL A 306 -7.78 -29.69 3.30
N SER A 307 -7.98 -30.30 4.47
CA SER A 307 -9.28 -30.63 5.03
C SER A 307 -9.52 -29.90 6.35
N TYR A 308 -10.79 -29.82 6.75
CA TYR A 308 -11.19 -29.26 8.05
C TYR A 308 -10.39 -29.89 9.21
N SER A 309 -10.17 -31.20 9.18
CA SER A 309 -9.42 -31.93 10.22
C SER A 309 -7.91 -31.69 10.23
N ASP A 310 -7.35 -31.11 9.15
CA ASP A 310 -5.95 -30.72 9.13
C ASP A 310 -5.73 -29.38 9.85
N LEU A 311 -6.80 -28.58 9.97
CA LEU A 311 -6.77 -27.23 10.56
C LEU A 311 -7.37 -27.17 11.98
N PHE A 312 -8.23 -28.13 12.35
CA PHE A 312 -8.97 -28.17 13.63
C PHE A 312 -9.06 -29.59 14.21
#